data_AF-A0A1Y1NPZ9-F1
#
_entry.id   AF-A0A1Y1NPZ9-F1
#
_cell.length_a   1.000
_cell.length_b   1.000
_cell.length_c   1.000
_cell.angle_alpha   90.00
_cell.angle_beta   90.00
_cell.angle_gamma   90.00
#
_symmetry.space_group_name_H-M   'P 1'
#
loop_
_entity.id
_entity.type
_entity.pdbx_description
1 polymer ?
#
loop_
_entity_poly.entity_id
_entity_poly.type
_entity_poly.pdbx_seq_one_letter_code
_entity_poly.pdbx_strand_id
1 'polypeptide(L)'
;QAYAQIEKEMLAIVFACEKFHYYIYGRAVIINSDHKPLESIFKKGINQISARLQRMRLGLLKYDVTIKYLKGKYMYIADYLSRSYIKEIDPYIHNQLNFVVHGLTKYIPISDRKKAEFQKETANDEDLRQILYMCENKWPDNCSNLTKTVKHYWKLRHDITTYEGILFLNEKIIVPNKLKLYILK
;
A
#
# COMPACT_ATOMS: atom_id res chain seq x y z
N GLN A 1 -5.56 4.30 2.62
CA GLN A 1 -4.93 3.64 1.45
C GLN A 1 -5.61 2.29 1.20
N ALA A 2 -6.05 2.02 -0.03
CA ALA A 2 -6.56 0.70 -0.41
C ALA A 2 -5.36 -0.22 -0.74
N TYR A 3 -4.98 -1.10 0.18
CA TYR A 3 -3.94 -2.11 -0.05
C TYR A 3 -4.54 -3.35 -0.70
N ALA A 4 -3.83 -3.91 -1.68
CA ALA A 4 -4.13 -5.27 -2.15
C ALA A 4 -3.94 -6.26 -0.99
N GLN A 5 -4.69 -7.37 -0.98
CA GLN A 5 -4.64 -8.35 0.12
C GLN A 5 -3.20 -8.81 0.40
N ILE A 6 -2.44 -9.11 -0.65
CA ILE A 6 -1.04 -9.52 -0.56
C ILE A 6 -0.13 -8.48 0.09
N GLU A 7 -0.41 -7.20 -0.12
CA GLU A 7 0.35 -6.10 0.48
C GLU A 7 0.00 -5.94 1.96
N LYS A 8 -1.26 -6.19 2.35
CA LYS A 8 -1.67 -6.19 3.77
C LYS A 8 -0.97 -7.29 4.55
N GLU A 9 -0.94 -8.51 3.99
CA GLU A 9 -0.25 -9.64 4.63
C GLU A 9 1.25 -9.38 4.76
N MET A 10 1.88 -8.86 3.70
CA MET A 10 3.29 -8.47 3.72
C MET A 10 3.56 -7.37 4.77
N LEU A 11 2.69 -6.36 4.85
CA LEU A 11 2.82 -5.28 5.81
C LEU A 11 2.69 -5.77 7.26
N ALA A 12 1.79 -6.72 7.52
CA ALA A 12 1.65 -7.35 8.83
C ALA A 12 2.95 -8.07 9.25
N ILE A 13 3.63 -8.72 8.29
CA ILE A 13 4.93 -9.36 8.53
C ILE A 13 6.00 -8.31 8.89
N VAL A 14 6.11 -7.23 8.11
CA VAL A 14 7.07 -6.15 8.38
C VAL A 14 6.82 -5.56 9.77
N PHE A 15 5.56 -5.26 10.09
CA PHE A 15 5.16 -4.73 11.39
C PHE A 15 5.53 -5.67 12.53
N ALA A 16 5.22 -6.96 12.41
CA ALA A 16 5.58 -7.95 13.42
C ALA A 16 7.09 -8.02 13.64
N CYS A 17 7.88 -8.00 12.56
CA CYS A 17 9.34 -8.07 12.66
C CYS A 17 9.92 -6.84 13.38
N GLU A 18 9.40 -5.64 13.11
CA GLU A 18 9.84 -4.44 13.81
C GLU A 18 9.38 -4.39 15.26
N LYS A 19 8.13 -4.80 15.54
CA LYS A 19 7.62 -4.86 16.90
C LYS A 19 8.43 -5.82 17.77
N PHE A 20 8.84 -6.95 17.21
CA PHE A 20 9.65 -7.95 17.90
C PHE A 20 11.14 -7.82 17.62
N HIS A 21 11.62 -6.66 17.15
CA HIS A 21 13.01 -6.45 16.73
C HIS A 21 14.02 -7.01 17.73
N TYR A 22 13.92 -6.64 19.00
CA TYR A 22 14.83 -7.10 20.06
C TYR A 22 14.82 -8.62 20.31
N TYR A 23 13.77 -9.32 19.91
CA TYR A 23 13.65 -10.78 20.06
C TYR A 23 14.17 -11.54 18.85
N ILE A 24 13.98 -11.00 17.64
CA ILE A 24 14.25 -11.71 16.39
C ILE A 24 15.54 -11.28 15.72
N TYR A 25 16.09 -10.12 16.08
CA TYR A 25 17.31 -9.61 15.46
C TYR A 25 18.49 -10.56 15.69
N GLY A 26 19.18 -10.92 14.61
CA GLY A 26 20.29 -11.89 14.63
C GLY A 26 19.87 -13.36 14.83
N ARG A 27 18.57 -13.69 14.76
CA ARG A 27 18.07 -15.07 14.90
C ARG A 27 17.28 -15.49 13.66
N ALA A 28 17.43 -16.76 13.29
CA ALA A 28 16.60 -17.39 12.27
C ALA A 28 15.17 -17.56 12.79
N VAL A 29 14.20 -16.94 12.11
CA VAL A 29 12.78 -16.96 12.49
C VAL A 29 11.93 -17.50 11.34
N ILE A 30 10.98 -18.37 11.68
CA ILE A 30 9.99 -18.87 10.74
C ILE A 30 8.69 -18.11 10.94
N ILE A 31 8.19 -17.50 9.86
CA ILE A 31 6.93 -16.77 9.84
C ILE A 31 5.90 -17.62 9.11
N ASN A 32 4.84 -18.01 9.80
CA ASN A 32 3.74 -18.76 9.22
C ASN A 32 2.65 -17.80 8.71
N SER A 33 2.22 -17.97 7.47
CA SER A 33 1.12 -17.22 6.87
C SER A 33 0.17 -18.16 6.11
N ASP A 34 -1.12 -17.86 6.12
CA ASP A 34 -2.14 -18.54 5.33
C ASP A 34 -2.24 -18.02 3.90
N HIS A 35 -1.43 -17.02 3.54
CA HIS A 35 -1.41 -16.45 2.22
C HIS A 35 -0.29 -17.06 1.35
N LYS A 36 -0.60 -18.21 0.73
CA LYS A 36 0.33 -18.98 -0.13
C LYS A 36 1.13 -18.15 -1.15
N PRO A 37 0.59 -17.10 -1.80
CA PRO A 37 1.37 -16.28 -2.72
C PRO A 37 2.60 -15.59 -2.10
N LEU A 38 2.63 -15.38 -0.77
CA LEU A 38 3.80 -14.80 -0.10
C LEU A 38 5.04 -15.68 -0.22
N GLU A 39 4.91 -17.01 -0.13
CA GLU A 39 6.06 -17.90 -0.36
C GLU A 39 6.67 -17.68 -1.74
N SER A 40 5.83 -17.47 -2.75
CA SER A 40 6.28 -17.23 -4.11
C SER A 40 6.99 -15.87 -4.23
N ILE A 41 6.49 -14.82 -3.58
CA ILE A 41 7.12 -13.49 -3.55
C ILE A 41 8.54 -13.55 -3.00
N PHE A 42 8.75 -14.28 -1.92
CA PHE A 42 10.08 -14.38 -1.28
C PHE A 42 11.06 -15.22 -2.09
N LYS A 43 10.56 -16.13 -2.94
CA LYS A 43 11.40 -16.90 -3.89
C LYS A 43 11.71 -16.13 -5.16
N LYS A 44 10.84 -15.21 -5.59
CA LYS A 44 11.08 -14.37 -6.78
C LYS A 44 12.26 -13.42 -6.57
N GLY A 45 12.86 -12.94 -7.64
CA GLY A 45 13.81 -11.81 -7.57
C GLY A 45 13.09 -10.53 -7.12
N ILE A 46 13.80 -9.64 -6.39
CA ILE A 46 13.22 -8.37 -5.94
C ILE A 46 12.69 -7.57 -7.14
N ASN A 47 13.37 -7.59 -8.29
CA ASN A 47 12.95 -6.84 -9.47
C ASN A 47 11.62 -7.32 -10.11
N GLN A 48 11.08 -8.46 -9.68
CA GLN A 48 9.88 -9.10 -10.25
C GLN A 48 8.61 -8.89 -9.42
N ILE A 49 8.69 -8.18 -8.29
CA ILE A 49 7.54 -7.86 -7.43
C ILE A 49 7.21 -6.36 -7.53
N SER A 50 5.99 -5.93 -7.18
CA SER A 50 5.63 -4.50 -7.21
C SER A 50 6.59 -3.70 -6.31
N ALA A 51 6.94 -2.45 -6.63
CA ALA A 51 7.97 -1.77 -5.84
C ALA A 51 7.53 -1.58 -4.40
N ARG A 52 6.23 -1.46 -4.10
CA ARG A 52 5.72 -1.49 -2.73
C ARG A 52 6.12 -2.77 -1.98
N LEU A 53 5.94 -3.94 -2.61
CA LEU A 53 6.42 -5.22 -2.08
C LEU A 53 7.95 -5.30 -2.04
N GLN A 54 8.66 -4.72 -3.03
CA GLN A 54 10.13 -4.63 -3.03
C GLN A 54 10.62 -3.87 -1.80
N ARG A 55 10.07 -2.70 -1.53
CA ARG A 55 10.43 -1.85 -0.40
C ARG A 55 10.18 -2.58 0.93
N MET A 56 9.01 -3.21 1.10
CA MET A 56 8.73 -4.06 2.28
C MET A 56 9.72 -5.22 2.43
N ARG A 57 10.08 -5.88 1.32
CA ARG A 57 11.07 -6.97 1.34
C ARG A 57 12.47 -6.47 1.67
N LEU A 58 12.87 -5.31 1.15
CA LEU A 58 14.14 -4.66 1.50
C LEU A 58 14.20 -4.33 3.00
N GLY A 59 13.09 -3.85 3.58
CA GLY A 59 12.97 -3.61 5.01
C GLY A 59 13.14 -4.87 5.87
N LEU A 60 12.80 -6.04 5.33
CA LEU A 60 12.98 -7.33 6.00
C LEU A 60 14.38 -7.92 5.88
N LEU A 61 15.26 -7.39 5.00
CA LEU A 61 16.63 -7.92 4.83
C LEU A 61 17.48 -7.80 6.10
N LYS A 62 17.10 -6.93 7.05
CA LYS A 62 17.74 -6.82 8.36
C LYS A 62 17.44 -8.01 9.30
N TYR A 63 16.51 -8.90 8.92
CA TYR A 63 16.10 -10.06 9.70
C TYR A 63 16.33 -11.35 8.91
N ASP A 64 16.71 -12.42 9.61
CA ASP A 64 16.79 -13.76 9.04
C ASP A 64 15.41 -14.44 9.13
N VAL A 65 14.54 -14.10 8.18
CA VAL A 65 13.14 -14.57 8.15
C VAL A 65 12.88 -15.55 7.02
N THR A 66 12.30 -16.70 7.36
CA THR A 66 11.79 -17.68 6.41
C THR A 66 10.28 -17.72 6.47
N ILE A 67 9.60 -17.43 5.36
CA ILE A 67 8.14 -17.50 5.29
C ILE A 67 7.70 -18.88 4.83
N LYS A 68 6.76 -19.46 5.58
CA LYS A 68 6.12 -20.74 5.27
C LYS A 68 4.61 -20.60 5.25
N TYR A 69 4.00 -21.25 4.27
CA TYR A 69 2.57 -21.38 4.19
C TYR A 69 2.07 -22.37 5.24
N LEU A 70 1.10 -21.93 6.04
CA LEU A 70 0.36 -22.76 6.96
C LEU A 70 -1.12 -22.62 6.65
N LYS A 71 -1.85 -23.72 6.46
CA LYS A 71 -3.30 -23.66 6.20
C LYS A 71 -3.98 -22.88 7.32
N GLY A 72 -4.89 -21.97 6.98
CA GLY A 72 -5.61 -21.13 7.95
C GLY A 72 -6.31 -21.92 9.07
N LYS A 73 -6.71 -23.18 8.80
CA LYS A 73 -7.24 -24.10 9.82
C LYS A 73 -6.30 -24.25 11.02
N TYR A 74 -4.98 -24.08 10.87
CA TYR A 74 -4.01 -24.20 11.96
C TYR A 74 -3.57 -22.85 12.55
N MET A 75 -4.05 -21.72 12.02
CA MET A 75 -3.69 -20.36 12.45
C MET A 75 -4.73 -19.76 13.43
N TYR A 76 -5.20 -20.56 14.39
CA TYR A 76 -6.29 -20.17 15.30
C TYR A 76 -6.02 -18.85 16.05
N ILE A 77 -4.81 -18.68 16.58
CA ILE A 77 -4.46 -17.51 17.40
C ILE A 77 -4.37 -16.26 16.53
N ALA A 78 -3.67 -16.36 15.39
CA ALA A 78 -3.47 -15.22 14.48
C ALA A 78 -4.79 -14.78 13.82
N ASP A 79 -5.64 -15.72 13.38
CA ASP A 79 -6.95 -15.42 12.79
C ASP A 79 -7.91 -14.81 13.83
N TYR A 80 -7.89 -15.28 15.07
CA TYR A 80 -8.69 -14.67 16.14
C TYR A 80 -8.25 -13.23 16.44
N LEU A 81 -6.93 -13.00 16.59
CA LEU A 81 -6.41 -11.66 16.90
C LEU A 81 -6.57 -10.67 15.75
N SER A 82 -6.49 -11.13 14.49
CA SER A 82 -6.71 -10.25 13.33
C SER A 82 -8.17 -9.80 13.20
N ARG A 83 -9.13 -10.64 13.65
CA ARG A 83 -10.56 -10.32 13.68
C ARG A 83 -10.94 -9.46 14.89
N SER A 84 -10.27 -9.67 16.02
CA SER A 84 -10.50 -8.94 17.28
C SER A 84 -9.59 -7.71 17.42
N TYR A 85 -9.60 -6.83 16.42
CA TYR A 85 -8.79 -5.61 16.47
C TYR A 85 -9.42 -4.54 17.38
N ILE A 86 -8.57 -3.80 18.09
CA ILE A 86 -8.98 -2.68 18.94
C ILE A 86 -9.15 -1.44 18.05
N LYS A 87 -10.23 -0.68 18.23
CA LYS A 87 -10.50 0.54 17.45
C LYS A 87 -9.61 1.72 17.85
N GLU A 88 -9.18 1.76 19.12
CA GLU A 88 -8.20 2.72 19.61
C GLU A 88 -6.81 2.25 19.17
N ILE A 89 -6.28 2.93 18.15
CA ILE A 89 -4.92 2.72 17.67
C ILE A 89 -4.03 3.67 18.48
N ASP A 90 -3.06 3.11 19.19
CA ASP A 90 -2.01 3.89 19.85
C ASP A 90 -1.35 4.85 18.82
N PRO A 91 -1.35 6.17 19.05
CA PRO A 91 -0.75 7.16 18.15
C PRO A 91 0.71 6.84 17.81
N TYR A 92 1.46 6.23 18.72
CA TYR A 92 2.83 5.79 18.50
C TYR A 92 2.89 4.66 17.46
N ILE A 93 2.03 3.64 17.61
CA ILE A 93 1.93 2.52 16.66
C ILE A 93 1.45 3.02 15.29
N HIS A 94 0.50 3.95 15.26
CA HIS A 94 0.02 4.57 14.03
C HIS A 94 1.13 5.32 13.30
N ASN A 95 1.93 6.12 14.03
CA ASN A 95 3.04 6.86 13.46
C ASN A 95 4.18 5.93 12.99
N GLN A 96 4.47 4.86 13.72
CA GLN A 96 5.47 3.87 13.30
C GLN A 96 5.01 3.11 12.04
N LEU A 97 3.76 2.66 11.99
CA LEU A 97 3.17 2.06 10.80
C LEU A 97 3.16 3.03 9.62
N ASN A 98 2.77 4.29 9.85
CA ASN A 98 2.85 5.33 8.84
C ASN A 98 4.29 5.54 8.40
N PHE A 99 5.30 5.56 9.27
CA PHE A 99 6.70 5.70 8.88
C PHE A 99 7.19 4.51 8.06
N VAL A 100 6.83 3.27 8.43
CA VAL A 100 7.15 2.08 7.64
C VAL A 100 6.48 2.15 6.28
N VAL A 101 5.18 2.44 6.25
CA VAL A 101 4.43 2.60 5.01
C VAL A 101 5.00 3.75 4.18
N HIS A 102 5.23 4.92 4.78
CA HIS A 102 5.57 6.18 4.12
C HIS A 102 7.05 6.23 3.71
N GLY A 103 7.96 5.81 4.59
CA GLY A 103 9.40 5.69 4.34
C GLY A 103 9.70 4.61 3.31
N LEU A 104 8.94 3.51 3.32
CA LEU A 104 9.03 2.52 2.26
C LEU A 104 8.35 2.99 0.99
N THR A 105 7.21 3.68 0.98
CA THR A 105 6.47 4.00 -0.28
C THR A 105 6.80 5.32 -0.96
N LYS A 106 7.41 6.30 -0.27
CA LYS A 106 7.50 7.68 -0.81
C LYS A 106 8.92 8.11 -1.08
N TYR A 107 9.49 7.56 -2.15
CA TYR A 107 10.34 8.41 -2.95
C TYR A 107 9.50 8.91 -4.12
N ILE A 108 8.80 10.03 -3.90
CA ILE A 108 8.25 10.79 -5.02
C ILE A 108 9.40 11.74 -5.40
N PRO A 109 10.04 11.59 -6.56
CA PRO A 109 11.14 12.45 -7.00
C PRO A 109 10.61 13.83 -7.43
N ILE A 110 9.87 14.49 -6.56
CA ILE A 110 9.24 15.78 -6.81
C ILE A 110 9.54 16.71 -5.64
N SER A 111 9.90 17.96 -5.95
CA SER A 111 10.14 18.95 -4.92
C SER A 111 8.84 19.26 -4.17
N ASP A 112 8.95 19.68 -2.91
CA ASP A 112 7.78 20.05 -2.09
C ASP A 112 6.92 21.12 -2.76
N ARG A 113 7.54 22.04 -3.51
CA ARG A 113 6.84 23.05 -4.32
C ARG A 113 5.93 22.42 -5.38
N LYS A 114 6.46 21.50 -6.18
CA LYS A 114 5.68 20.81 -7.21
C LYS A 114 4.64 19.87 -6.56
N LYS A 115 4.94 19.26 -5.42
CA LYS A 115 3.97 18.46 -4.66
C LYS A 115 2.72 19.28 -4.29
N ALA A 116 2.91 20.49 -3.76
CA ALA A 116 1.80 21.40 -3.42
C ALA A 116 0.99 21.82 -4.66
N GLU A 117 1.64 22.02 -5.80
CA GLU A 117 0.99 22.32 -7.08
C GLU A 117 0.10 21.14 -7.54
N PHE A 118 0.63 19.92 -7.49
CA PHE A 118 -0.14 18.71 -7.80
C PHE A 118 -1.34 18.54 -6.89
N GLN A 119 -1.21 18.81 -5.60
CA GLN A 119 -2.34 18.76 -4.64
C GLN A 119 -3.44 19.75 -5.03
N LYS A 120 -3.06 21.00 -5.32
CA LYS A 120 -3.99 22.06 -5.70
C LYS A 120 -4.71 21.73 -7.00
N GLU A 121 -3.98 21.28 -8.01
CA GLU A 121 -4.57 20.96 -9.32
C GLU A 121 -5.36 19.65 -9.30
N THR A 122 -5.03 18.69 -8.43
CA THR A 122 -5.85 17.48 -8.20
C THR A 122 -7.19 17.85 -7.55
N ALA A 123 -7.19 18.80 -6.62
CA ALA A 123 -8.42 19.29 -5.97
C ALA A 123 -9.33 20.08 -6.93
N ASN A 124 -8.74 20.77 -7.90
CA ASN A 124 -9.47 21.53 -8.93
C ASN A 124 -10.02 20.65 -10.07
N ASP A 125 -9.42 19.48 -10.32
CA ASP A 125 -9.84 18.58 -11.40
C ASP A 125 -11.08 17.78 -10.95
N GLU A 126 -12.20 17.99 -11.66
CA GLU A 126 -13.50 17.44 -11.28
C GLU A 126 -13.53 15.90 -11.34
N ASP A 127 -12.87 15.30 -12.33
CA ASP A 127 -12.77 13.83 -12.48
C ASP A 127 -11.88 13.25 -11.37
N LEU A 128 -10.74 13.88 -11.07
CA LEU A 128 -9.82 13.39 -10.04
C LEU A 128 -10.39 13.57 -8.64
N ARG A 129 -11.09 14.67 -8.37
CA ARG A 129 -11.78 14.90 -7.10
C ARG A 129 -12.85 13.84 -6.86
N GLN A 130 -13.60 13.44 -7.89
CA GLN A 130 -14.56 12.34 -7.79
C GLN A 130 -13.87 11.00 -7.48
N ILE A 131 -12.75 10.71 -8.15
CA ILE A 131 -11.97 9.48 -7.89
C ILE A 131 -11.42 9.48 -6.45
N LEU A 132 -10.94 10.62 -5.97
CA LEU A 132 -10.40 10.77 -4.62
C LEU A 132 -11.48 10.49 -3.56
N TYR A 133 -12.67 11.05 -3.77
CA TYR A 133 -13.83 10.76 -2.92
C TYR A 133 -14.25 9.28 -2.96
N MET A 134 -14.25 8.65 -4.14
CA MET A 134 -14.58 7.22 -4.31
C MET A 134 -13.56 6.31 -3.63
N CYS A 135 -12.28 6.68 -3.63
CA CYS A 135 -11.23 5.94 -2.93
C CYS A 135 -11.40 5.96 -1.39
N GLU A 136 -11.98 7.02 -0.83
CA GLU A 136 -12.18 7.17 0.62
C GLU A 136 -13.48 6.52 1.11
N ASN A 137 -14.56 6.59 0.33
CA ASN A 137 -15.89 6.17 0.77
C ASN A 137 -16.34 4.79 0.26
N LYS A 138 -15.96 4.41 -0.98
CA LYS A 138 -16.12 3.14 -1.73
C LYS A 138 -16.45 3.43 -3.20
N TRP A 139 -15.97 2.57 -4.08
CA TRP A 139 -16.28 2.63 -5.51
C TRP A 139 -17.73 2.18 -5.79
N PRO A 140 -18.48 2.85 -6.68
CA PRO A 140 -19.84 2.46 -7.03
C PRO A 140 -19.86 1.15 -7.84
N ASP A 141 -20.88 0.31 -7.61
CA ASP A 141 -21.08 -0.98 -8.32
C ASP A 141 -21.47 -0.78 -9.79
N ASN A 142 -22.19 0.31 -10.10
CA ASN A 142 -22.65 0.65 -11.45
C ASN A 142 -21.90 1.86 -12.01
N CYS A 143 -21.22 1.66 -13.15
CA CYS A 143 -20.43 2.68 -13.82
C CYS A 143 -21.21 3.60 -14.77
N SER A 144 -22.51 3.37 -14.96
CA SER A 144 -23.26 3.94 -16.08
C SER A 144 -23.24 5.47 -16.12
N ASN A 145 -23.27 6.11 -14.94
CA ASN A 145 -23.34 7.57 -14.77
C ASN A 145 -21.96 8.26 -14.67
N LEU A 146 -20.85 7.54 -14.92
CA LEU A 146 -19.49 8.10 -14.81
C LEU A 146 -18.98 8.63 -16.16
N THR A 147 -18.22 9.73 -16.12
CA THR A 147 -17.48 10.28 -17.26
C THR A 147 -16.53 9.24 -17.85
N LYS A 148 -16.18 9.39 -19.13
CA LYS A 148 -15.33 8.43 -19.88
C LYS A 148 -13.97 8.23 -19.17
N THR A 149 -13.42 9.29 -18.57
CA THR A 149 -12.19 9.29 -17.77
C THR A 149 -12.34 8.48 -16.48
N VAL A 150 -13.41 8.70 -15.73
CA VAL A 150 -13.65 8.00 -14.45
C VAL A 150 -13.95 6.51 -14.69
N LYS A 151 -14.63 6.17 -15.79
CA LYS A 151 -14.80 4.76 -16.23
C LYS A 151 -13.46 4.05 -16.50
N HIS A 152 -12.48 4.76 -17.07
CA HIS A 152 -11.15 4.20 -17.30
C HIS A 152 -10.46 3.87 -15.97
N TYR A 153 -10.50 4.80 -15.01
CA TYR A 153 -9.93 4.60 -13.68
C TYR A 153 -10.71 3.59 -12.83
N TRP A 154 -12.02 3.45 -13.02
CA TRP A 154 -12.83 2.43 -12.34
C TRP A 154 -12.38 1.00 -12.68
N LYS A 155 -11.96 0.75 -13.93
CA LYS A 155 -11.38 -0.55 -14.31
C LYS A 155 -10.08 -0.83 -13.56
N LEU A 156 -9.32 0.22 -13.27
CA LEU A 156 -8.03 0.18 -12.58
C LEU A 156 -8.16 0.44 -11.06
N ARG A 157 -9.38 0.43 -10.51
CA ARG A 157 -9.67 0.84 -9.12
C ARG A 157 -8.84 0.12 -8.05
N HIS A 158 -8.45 -1.12 -8.30
CA HIS A 158 -7.64 -1.91 -7.36
C HIS A 158 -6.17 -1.47 -7.31
N ASP A 159 -5.72 -0.76 -8.34
CA ASP A 159 -4.34 -0.27 -8.51
C ASP A 159 -4.23 1.22 -8.18
N ILE A 160 -5.35 1.89 -7.90
CA ILE A 160 -5.39 3.31 -7.56
C ILE A 160 -5.23 3.48 -6.05
N THR A 161 -4.28 4.32 -5.67
CA THR A 161 -4.02 4.69 -4.29
C THR A 161 -3.99 6.20 -4.12
N THR A 162 -4.34 6.68 -2.93
CA THR A 162 -4.38 8.10 -2.60
C THR A 162 -3.38 8.39 -1.49
N TYR A 163 -2.74 9.55 -1.57
CA TYR A 163 -1.81 10.02 -0.55
C TYR A 163 -1.73 11.55 -0.53
N GLU A 164 -2.01 12.16 0.63
CA GLU A 164 -1.97 13.61 0.84
C GLU A 164 -2.67 14.41 -0.28
N GLY A 165 -3.86 13.98 -0.69
CA GLY A 165 -4.61 14.65 -1.75
C GLY A 165 -4.11 14.40 -3.18
N ILE A 166 -3.13 13.52 -3.38
CA ILE A 166 -2.60 13.12 -4.69
C ILE A 166 -3.03 11.69 -5.01
N LEU A 167 -3.41 11.46 -6.27
CA LEU A 167 -3.76 10.14 -6.78
C LEU A 167 -2.56 9.46 -7.45
N PHE A 168 -2.41 8.16 -7.22
CA PHE A 168 -1.37 7.31 -7.79
C PHE A 168 -2.02 6.11 -8.46
N LEU A 169 -1.59 5.81 -9.69
CA LEU A 169 -1.86 4.54 -10.35
C LEU A 169 -0.62 3.67 -10.21
N ASN A 170 -0.69 2.63 -9.38
CA ASN A 170 0.45 1.88 -8.87
C ASN A 170 1.48 2.80 -8.19
N GLU A 171 2.48 3.24 -8.95
CA GLU A 171 3.62 4.07 -8.50
C GLU A 171 3.74 5.37 -9.29
N LYS A 172 2.91 5.56 -10.31
CA LYS A 172 2.90 6.76 -11.15
C LYS A 172 1.87 7.73 -10.61
N ILE A 173 2.25 9.00 -10.49
CA ILE A 173 1.31 10.07 -10.16
C ILE A 173 0.30 10.18 -11.30
N ILE A 174 -0.98 10.21 -10.96
CA ILE A 174 -2.02 10.58 -11.91
C ILE A 174 -1.94 12.09 -12.10
N VAL A 175 -1.51 12.50 -13.30
CA VAL A 175 -1.30 13.91 -13.61
C VAL A 175 -2.65 14.59 -13.88
N PRO A 176 -3.00 15.67 -13.17
CA PRO A 176 -4.18 16.50 -13.47
C PRO A 176 -4.16 17.01 -14.90
N ASN A 177 -5.34 17.16 -15.51
CA ASN A 177 -5.43 17.53 -16.93
C ASN A 177 -4.66 18.81 -17.28
N LYS A 178 -4.63 19.79 -16.36
CA LYS A 178 -3.90 21.06 -16.52
C LYS A 178 -2.38 20.89 -16.51
N LEU A 179 -1.87 19.93 -15.73
CA LEU A 179 -0.44 19.64 -15.62
C LEU A 179 0.06 18.67 -16.71
N LYS A 180 -0.84 17.94 -17.39
CA LYS A 180 -0.49 17.06 -18.53
C LYS A 180 0.21 17.83 -19.64
N LEU A 181 -0.21 19.07 -19.91
CA LEU A 181 0.35 19.93 -20.95
C LEU A 181 1.80 20.37 -20.66
N TYR A 182 2.18 20.45 -19.39
CA TYR A 182 3.52 20.87 -18.97
C TYR A 182 4.51 19.70 -18.81
N ILE A 183 4.01 18.48 -18.62
CA ILE A 183 4.84 17.30 -18.28
C ILE A 183 5.07 16.37 -19.49
N LEU A 184 4.22 16.43 -20.51
CA LEU A 184 4.34 15.63 -21.75
C LEU A 184 5.14 16.31 -22.86
N LYS A 185 5.90 17.38 -22.55
CA LYS A 185 6.85 17.99 -23.47
C LYS A 185 8.25 17.40 -23.30
#